data_AF-A0A7S2RGE7-F1
#
_entry.id   AF-A0A7S2RGE7-F1
#
_cell.length_a   1.000
_cell.length_b   1.000
_cell.length_c   1.000
_cell.angle_alpha   90.00
_cell.angle_beta   90.00
_cell.angle_gamma   90.00
#
_symmetry.space_group_name_H-M   'P 1'
#
loop_
_entity.id
_entity.type
_entity.pdbx_description
1 polymer ?
#
loop_
_entity_poly.entity_id
_entity_poly.type
_entity_poly.pdbx_seq_one_letter_code
_entity_poly.pdbx_strand_id
1 'polypeptide(L)'
;MRGVVAFLGLLLGEVALAGPPGLLSARHLGSYEDSTLDYAVESRAYPEAPQHLFVTCRGGGLVVLDTSSTTPTQPLRPPTIGRWDSDLAVEGQDRRGDLYVVAELGVGPNGPIPGSLPRLHVFHNVTAQLEAGALLTPDEVVDLSPWIDAILHVKLLESPQGTFAVCTGGFATTVQGGVVVVQLLQSAEAAPRVAVLEIPVSQPEGVMIVANRAAWVGGISSSALAVVDLSIPLTPSLAWFQDGVGAQLVAASWVDQPFGEPPVGQDAHCVYMAAWGSPGGLVVFNASDPLAPVLLSETKSPRLAMANRVKLYHNVALVPLEQRVGGFGIIDLADAARFSATHVAPSIVNNTKAYCLSVTEKGRVYLFIAETATVHVYEIR
;
A
#
# COMPACT_ATOMS: atom_id res chain seq x y z
N MET A 1 50.62 -8.21 -5.94
CA MET A 1 50.21 -7.77 -4.59
C MET A 1 48.70 -7.59 -4.61
N ARG A 2 47.95 -8.40 -3.86
CA ARG A 2 46.50 -8.27 -3.72
C ARG A 2 46.23 -7.21 -2.65
N GLY A 3 45.63 -6.09 -3.05
CA GLY A 3 45.22 -5.04 -2.12
C GLY A 3 43.99 -5.50 -1.36
N VAL A 4 44.14 -5.68 -0.05
CA VAL A 4 43.03 -5.87 0.89
C VAL A 4 42.36 -4.50 1.04
N VAL A 5 41.14 -4.36 0.51
CA VAL A 5 40.28 -3.21 0.82
C VAL A 5 39.58 -3.55 2.13
N ALA A 6 40.05 -2.94 3.21
CA ALA A 6 39.37 -2.98 4.50
C ALA A 6 38.10 -2.12 4.41
N PHE A 7 36.94 -2.77 4.48
CA PHE A 7 35.66 -2.10 4.71
C PHE A 7 35.70 -1.52 6.13
N LEU A 8 35.88 -0.20 6.26
CA LEU A 8 35.66 0.51 7.51
C LEU A 8 34.14 0.47 7.78
N GLY A 9 33.73 -0.38 8.72
CA GLY A 9 32.40 -0.31 9.29
C GLY A 9 32.22 1.03 9.98
N LEU A 10 31.48 1.94 9.36
CA LEU A 10 30.93 3.11 10.04
C LEU A 10 30.02 2.59 11.15
N LEU A 11 30.47 2.76 12.40
CA LEU A 11 29.60 2.64 13.57
C LEU A 11 28.45 3.63 13.39
N LEU A 12 27.25 3.09 13.10
CA LEU A 12 25.99 3.81 13.13
C LEU A 12 25.80 4.32 14.55
N GLY A 13 26.11 5.60 14.78
CA GLY A 13 25.76 6.28 16.01
C GLY A 13 24.25 6.29 16.15
N GLU A 14 23.75 5.99 17.36
CA GLU A 14 22.38 6.34 17.72
C GLU A 14 22.20 7.82 17.40
N VAL A 15 21.32 8.14 16.44
CA VAL A 15 20.80 9.50 16.30
C VAL A 15 19.83 9.70 17.46
N ALA A 16 20.39 9.85 18.67
CA ALA A 16 19.65 10.21 19.85
C ALA A 16 19.22 11.67 19.68
N LEU A 17 18.03 11.86 19.12
CA LEU A 17 17.38 13.15 19.11
C LEU A 17 16.95 13.42 20.55
N ALA A 18 17.64 14.35 21.21
CA ALA A 18 17.24 14.88 22.49
C ALA A 18 15.94 15.69 22.33
N GLY A 19 14.83 14.99 22.10
CA GLY A 19 13.48 15.53 22.27
C GLY A 19 13.04 15.40 23.73
N PRO A 20 12.08 16.21 24.20
CA PRO A 20 11.44 15.99 25.49
C PRO A 20 10.97 14.53 25.64
N PRO A 21 11.04 13.95 26.85
CA PRO A 21 10.57 12.59 27.11
C PRO A 21 9.12 12.44 26.64
N GLY A 22 8.87 11.45 25.79
CA GLY A 22 7.58 11.24 25.11
C GLY A 22 7.57 11.56 23.61
N LEU A 23 8.70 11.95 22.99
CA LEU A 23 8.74 12.08 21.53
C LEU A 23 8.72 10.71 20.85
N LEU A 24 7.74 10.54 19.96
CA LEU A 24 7.70 9.49 18.96
C LEU A 24 9.02 9.44 18.19
N SER A 25 9.69 8.28 18.21
CA SER A 25 10.97 8.10 17.52
C SER A 25 11.02 6.78 16.77
N ALA A 26 11.84 6.73 15.72
CA ALA A 26 12.18 5.48 15.03
C ALA A 26 13.66 5.16 15.27
N ARG A 27 13.92 3.97 15.82
CA ARG A 27 15.26 3.44 15.99
C ARG A 27 15.54 2.42 14.89
N HIS A 28 16.56 2.66 14.07
CA HIS A 28 17.00 1.65 13.10
C HIS A 28 17.63 0.45 13.81
N LEU A 29 17.14 -0.74 13.49
CA LEU A 29 17.64 -2.00 14.04
C LEU A 29 18.70 -2.64 13.12
N GLY A 30 18.65 -2.33 11.82
CA GLY A 30 19.56 -2.86 10.82
C GLY A 30 18.89 -3.03 9.46
N SER A 31 19.61 -3.62 8.52
CA SER A 31 19.14 -3.86 7.16
C SER A 31 19.50 -5.25 6.70
N TYR A 32 18.74 -5.77 5.74
CA TYR A 32 19.09 -7.00 5.02
C TYR A 32 18.71 -6.89 3.55
N GLU A 33 19.40 -7.67 2.73
CA GLU A 33 19.06 -7.86 1.31
C GLU A 33 18.29 -9.16 1.15
N ASP A 34 17.28 -9.14 0.29
CA ASP A 34 16.51 -10.31 -0.08
C ASP A 34 16.09 -10.22 -1.55
N SER A 35 16.78 -10.96 -2.42
CA SER A 35 16.52 -10.91 -3.87
C SER A 35 15.10 -11.36 -4.25
N THR A 36 14.36 -12.02 -3.37
CA THR A 36 12.94 -12.33 -3.62
C THR A 36 12.04 -11.10 -3.48
N LEU A 37 12.55 -10.03 -2.86
CA LEU A 37 11.86 -8.76 -2.64
C LEU A 37 12.34 -7.67 -3.61
N ASP A 38 12.93 -8.05 -4.73
CA ASP A 38 13.33 -7.11 -5.77
C ASP A 38 12.09 -6.36 -6.28
N TYR A 39 12.18 -5.03 -6.35
CA TYR A 39 11.05 -4.16 -6.71
C TYR A 39 9.76 -4.39 -5.90
N ALA A 40 9.88 -4.51 -4.58
CA ALA A 40 8.74 -4.51 -3.67
C ALA A 40 7.92 -3.21 -3.78
N VAL A 41 6.61 -3.35 -4.03
CA VAL A 41 5.72 -2.21 -4.37
C VAL A 41 4.54 -2.03 -3.41
N GLU A 42 3.99 -3.11 -2.86
CA GLU A 42 2.98 -3.03 -1.81
C GLU A 42 3.32 -4.04 -0.72
N SER A 43 3.07 -3.66 0.53
CA SER A 43 3.22 -4.57 1.65
C SER A 43 2.06 -4.40 2.62
N ARG A 44 1.43 -5.51 3.02
CA ARG A 44 0.26 -5.49 3.88
C ARG A 44 0.21 -6.70 4.82
N ALA A 45 -0.09 -6.43 6.07
CA ALA A 45 -0.61 -7.43 6.99
C ALA A 45 -2.14 -7.30 7.00
N TYR A 46 -2.84 -8.44 7.04
CA TYR A 46 -4.30 -8.49 7.01
C TYR A 46 -4.85 -8.90 8.37
N PRO A 47 -6.05 -8.43 8.79
CA PRO A 47 -6.66 -8.80 10.07
C PRO A 47 -6.77 -10.30 10.30
N GLU A 48 -6.94 -11.10 9.24
CA GLU A 48 -7.06 -12.56 9.31
C GLU A 48 -5.72 -13.27 9.53
N ALA A 49 -4.60 -12.60 9.28
CA ALA A 49 -3.26 -13.12 9.47
C ALA A 49 -2.30 -11.98 9.85
N PRO A 50 -2.48 -11.36 11.03
CA PRO A 50 -1.72 -10.18 11.45
C PRO A 50 -0.21 -10.42 11.42
N GLN A 51 0.23 -11.63 11.76
CA GLN A 51 1.62 -12.01 11.78
C GLN A 51 2.23 -12.27 10.38
N HIS A 52 1.44 -12.27 9.31
CA HIS A 52 1.94 -12.50 7.95
C HIS A 52 1.99 -11.20 7.17
N LEU A 53 3.15 -10.92 6.59
CA LEU A 53 3.35 -9.78 5.72
C LEU A 53 3.37 -10.22 4.25
N PHE A 54 2.34 -9.82 3.52
CA PHE A 54 2.20 -10.06 2.08
C PHE A 54 2.87 -8.92 1.33
N VAL A 55 3.85 -9.25 0.48
CA VAL A 55 4.63 -8.27 -0.28
C VAL A 55 4.53 -8.61 -1.77
N THR A 56 4.02 -7.69 -2.56
CA THR A 56 3.99 -7.81 -4.02
C THR A 56 5.21 -7.09 -4.62
N CYS A 57 5.76 -7.68 -5.67
CA CYS A 57 7.00 -7.27 -6.31
C CYS A 57 6.82 -7.22 -7.82
N ARG A 58 7.21 -6.11 -8.47
CA ARG A 58 7.19 -6.04 -9.94
C ARG A 58 8.36 -6.89 -10.49
N GLY A 59 8.05 -8.00 -11.15
CA GLY A 59 9.05 -8.96 -11.62
C GLY A 59 9.46 -10.03 -10.60
N GLY A 60 8.86 -10.01 -9.39
CA GLY A 60 9.08 -11.00 -8.34
C GLY A 60 7.82 -11.73 -7.87
N GLY A 61 6.62 -11.29 -8.28
CA GLY A 61 5.35 -11.89 -7.90
C GLY A 61 4.93 -11.52 -6.48
N LEU A 62 4.72 -12.53 -5.62
CA LEU A 62 4.26 -12.37 -4.24
C LEU A 62 5.18 -13.13 -3.28
N VAL A 63 5.54 -12.49 -2.18
CA VAL A 63 6.27 -13.09 -1.06
C VAL A 63 5.45 -12.91 0.23
N VAL A 64 5.36 -13.96 1.05
CA VAL A 64 4.72 -13.92 2.36
C VAL A 64 5.76 -14.19 3.44
N LEU A 65 5.96 -13.22 4.32
CA LEU A 65 6.92 -13.26 5.41
C LEU A 65 6.21 -13.50 6.75
N ASP A 66 6.72 -14.39 7.59
CA ASP A 66 6.20 -14.62 8.94
C ASP A 66 6.91 -13.73 9.96
N THR A 67 6.18 -12.76 10.50
CA THR A 67 6.65 -11.79 11.49
C THR A 67 6.34 -12.20 12.93
N SER A 68 5.72 -13.35 13.18
CA SER A 68 5.34 -13.81 14.53
C SER A 68 6.54 -13.87 15.49
N SER A 69 7.68 -14.33 14.97
CA SER A 69 8.96 -14.51 15.64
C SER A 69 9.84 -13.26 15.58
N THR A 70 9.26 -12.06 15.49
CA THR A 70 10.03 -10.81 15.49
C THR A 70 9.85 -10.05 16.81
N THR A 71 10.68 -10.37 17.80
CA THR A 71 10.92 -9.55 19.01
C THR A 71 12.17 -8.69 18.83
N PRO A 72 12.37 -7.62 19.63
CA PRO A 72 13.55 -6.75 19.53
C PRO A 72 14.92 -7.46 19.56
N THR A 73 14.98 -8.70 20.06
CA THR A 73 16.19 -9.53 20.13
C THR A 73 16.26 -10.62 19.06
N GLN A 74 15.25 -10.75 18.21
CA GLN A 74 15.12 -11.77 17.16
C GLN A 74 15.62 -11.27 15.80
N PRO A 75 15.82 -12.17 14.81
CA PRO A 75 16.38 -11.82 13.50
C PRO A 75 15.66 -10.64 12.84
N LEU A 76 16.44 -9.82 12.13
CA LEU A 76 15.92 -8.70 11.35
C LEU A 76 15.11 -9.19 10.15
N ARG A 77 15.54 -10.28 9.52
CA ARG A 77 14.88 -10.91 8.38
C ARG A 77 13.86 -11.95 8.86
N PRO A 78 12.55 -11.74 8.64
CA PRO A 78 11.54 -12.75 8.92
C PRO A 78 11.66 -13.92 7.92
N PRO A 79 11.33 -15.17 8.33
CA PRO A 79 11.30 -16.30 7.41
C PRO A 79 10.21 -16.13 6.34
N THR A 80 10.51 -16.52 5.10
CA THR A 80 9.53 -16.65 4.03
C THR A 80 8.73 -17.93 4.20
N ILE A 81 7.40 -17.82 4.24
CA ILE A 81 6.47 -18.94 4.44
C ILE A 81 5.62 -19.24 3.21
N GLY A 82 5.61 -18.34 2.22
CA GLY A 82 4.87 -18.52 0.98
C GLY A 82 5.45 -17.66 -0.13
N ARG A 83 5.35 -18.13 -1.37
CA ARG A 83 5.85 -17.43 -2.54
C ARG A 83 5.08 -17.82 -3.80
N TRP A 84 4.70 -16.84 -4.60
CA TRP A 84 4.28 -17.03 -5.99
C TRP A 84 5.36 -16.40 -6.87
N ASP A 85 6.09 -17.25 -7.58
CA ASP A 85 7.16 -16.83 -8.48
C ASP A 85 6.61 -16.38 -9.82
N SER A 86 6.80 -15.10 -10.12
CA SER A 86 6.31 -14.49 -11.35
C SER A 86 7.22 -13.36 -11.80
N ASP A 87 7.52 -13.31 -13.10
CA ASP A 87 8.21 -12.20 -13.77
C ASP A 87 7.25 -11.05 -14.15
N LEU A 88 5.97 -11.18 -13.80
CA LEU A 88 4.94 -10.20 -14.09
C LEU A 88 5.08 -8.94 -13.21
N ALA A 89 4.70 -7.80 -13.76
CA ALA A 89 4.64 -6.55 -13.03
C ALA A 89 3.36 -6.48 -12.18
N VAL A 90 3.39 -7.11 -11.00
CA VAL A 90 2.25 -7.10 -10.06
C VAL A 90 2.44 -6.05 -8.96
N GLU A 91 1.34 -5.49 -8.48
CA GLU A 91 1.39 -4.45 -7.44
C GLU A 91 0.23 -4.49 -6.47
N GLY A 92 -0.98 -4.14 -6.92
CA GLY A 92 -2.16 -4.12 -6.07
C GLY A 92 -2.43 -5.48 -5.47
N GLN A 93 -2.81 -5.49 -4.20
CA GLN A 93 -3.23 -6.70 -3.52
C GLN A 93 -4.34 -6.38 -2.53
N ASP A 94 -5.27 -7.33 -2.38
CA ASP A 94 -6.19 -7.34 -1.26
C ASP A 94 -6.59 -8.76 -0.86
N ARG A 95 -7.03 -8.91 0.39
CA ARG A 95 -7.42 -10.18 0.99
C ARG A 95 -8.73 -10.04 1.73
N ARG A 96 -9.55 -11.08 1.66
CA ARG A 96 -10.71 -11.26 2.54
C ARG A 96 -10.90 -12.73 2.86
N GLY A 97 -10.65 -13.10 4.12
CA GLY A 97 -10.62 -14.51 4.53
C GLY A 97 -9.59 -15.32 3.73
N ASP A 98 -10.08 -16.30 2.98
CA ASP A 98 -9.26 -17.19 2.14
C ASP A 98 -9.15 -16.76 0.68
N LEU A 99 -9.84 -15.70 0.30
CA LEU A 99 -9.72 -15.08 -1.02
C LEU A 99 -8.60 -14.04 -0.99
N TYR A 100 -7.65 -14.17 -1.90
CA TYR A 100 -6.58 -13.21 -2.10
C TYR A 100 -6.46 -12.85 -3.58
N VAL A 101 -6.36 -11.56 -3.89
CA VAL A 101 -6.33 -11.07 -5.27
C VAL A 101 -5.12 -10.18 -5.47
N VAL A 102 -4.40 -10.39 -6.57
CA VAL A 102 -3.26 -9.58 -7.00
C VAL A 102 -3.53 -8.98 -8.38
N ALA A 103 -3.25 -7.69 -8.55
CA ALA A 103 -3.37 -6.98 -9.80
C ALA A 103 -2.04 -6.98 -10.58
N GLU A 104 -2.09 -7.46 -11.82
CA GLU A 104 -1.04 -7.33 -12.82
C GLU A 104 -1.24 -6.06 -13.63
N LEU A 105 -0.15 -5.29 -13.82
CA LEU A 105 -0.23 -3.93 -14.35
C LEU A 105 -0.69 -3.85 -15.80
N GLY A 106 -0.16 -4.67 -16.70
CA GLY A 106 -0.35 -4.50 -18.14
C GLY A 106 0.56 -3.39 -18.70
N VAL A 107 0.01 -2.19 -18.92
CA VAL A 107 0.77 -1.06 -19.43
C VAL A 107 1.20 -0.13 -18.29
N GLY A 108 2.50 0.16 -18.21
CA GLY A 108 3.05 1.07 -17.20
C GLY A 108 2.99 2.56 -17.61
N PRO A 109 3.32 3.48 -16.70
CA PRO A 109 3.35 4.92 -16.98
C PRO A 109 4.39 5.30 -18.04
N ASN A 110 5.39 4.45 -18.27
CA ASN A 110 6.44 4.64 -19.28
C ASN A 110 6.20 3.83 -20.57
N GLY A 111 5.01 3.24 -20.73
CA GLY A 111 4.62 2.43 -21.89
C GLY A 111 4.44 0.94 -21.59
N PRO A 112 4.25 0.12 -22.64
CA PRO A 112 3.99 -1.30 -22.51
C PRO A 112 5.10 -2.05 -21.76
N ILE A 113 4.70 -2.93 -20.85
CA ILE A 113 5.61 -3.82 -20.12
C ILE A 113 5.62 -5.16 -20.87
N PRO A 114 6.77 -5.65 -21.37
CA PRO A 114 6.84 -6.90 -22.11
C PRO A 114 6.22 -8.07 -21.32
N GLY A 115 5.30 -8.80 -21.96
CA GLY A 115 4.64 -9.96 -21.36
C GLY A 115 3.51 -9.65 -20.38
N SER A 116 3.30 -8.38 -20.02
CA SER A 116 2.26 -8.00 -19.06
C SER A 116 0.94 -7.62 -19.74
N LEU A 117 -0.16 -8.08 -19.17
CA LEU A 117 -1.54 -7.65 -19.47
C LEU A 117 -2.24 -7.21 -18.18
N PRO A 118 -3.27 -6.36 -18.25
CA PRO A 118 -4.07 -6.03 -17.08
C PRO A 118 -4.89 -7.25 -16.67
N ARG A 119 -4.46 -7.94 -15.60
CA ARG A 119 -5.11 -9.17 -15.13
C ARG A 119 -5.27 -9.18 -13.62
N LEU A 120 -6.31 -9.85 -13.14
CA LEU A 120 -6.44 -10.22 -11.73
C LEU A 120 -6.03 -11.67 -11.55
N HIS A 121 -5.09 -11.91 -10.63
CA HIS A 121 -4.65 -13.23 -10.21
C HIS A 121 -5.34 -13.56 -8.90
N VAL A 122 -6.21 -14.56 -8.91
CA VAL A 122 -7.10 -14.90 -7.79
C VAL A 122 -6.61 -16.20 -7.16
N PHE A 123 -6.34 -16.13 -5.86
CA PHE A 123 -5.90 -17.25 -5.03
C PHE A 123 -7.05 -17.60 -4.09
N HIS A 124 -7.53 -18.82 -4.21
CA HIS A 124 -8.50 -19.37 -3.27
C HIS A 124 -7.76 -20.20 -2.21
N ASN A 125 -8.33 -20.28 -1.01
CA ASN A 125 -7.77 -21.07 0.09
C ASN A 125 -6.32 -20.69 0.44
N VAL A 126 -5.98 -19.39 0.37
CA VAL A 126 -4.59 -18.92 0.57
C VAL A 126 -4.02 -19.38 1.92
N THR A 127 -4.85 -19.49 2.97
CA THR A 127 -4.40 -20.00 4.27
C THR A 127 -3.93 -21.44 4.17
N ALA A 128 -4.73 -22.31 3.54
CA ALA A 128 -4.37 -23.71 3.35
C ALA A 128 -3.12 -23.87 2.48
N GLN A 129 -2.95 -23.03 1.44
CA GLN A 129 -1.74 -23.04 0.61
C GLN A 129 -0.49 -22.68 1.44
N LEU A 130 -0.59 -21.66 2.32
CA LEU A 130 0.50 -21.27 3.22
C LEU A 130 0.82 -22.37 4.25
N GLU A 131 -0.19 -22.97 4.86
CA GLU A 131 -0.01 -24.06 5.85
C GLU A 131 0.63 -25.31 5.25
N ALA A 132 0.36 -25.58 3.97
CA ALA A 132 1.00 -26.66 3.24
C ALA A 132 2.49 -26.40 2.93
N GLY A 133 2.99 -25.18 3.17
CA GLY A 133 4.34 -24.75 2.79
C GLY A 133 4.53 -24.75 1.26
N ALA A 134 3.44 -24.62 0.51
CA ALA A 134 3.44 -24.71 -0.95
C ALA A 134 3.83 -23.38 -1.60
N LEU A 135 4.27 -23.45 -2.86
CA LEU A 135 4.29 -22.27 -3.73
C LEU A 135 2.84 -21.81 -3.94
N LEU A 136 2.59 -20.54 -3.65
CA LEU A 136 1.31 -19.91 -3.92
C LEU A 136 1.08 -19.91 -5.42
N THR A 137 -0.08 -20.39 -5.84
CA THR A 137 -0.47 -20.43 -7.25
C THR A 137 -1.87 -19.83 -7.39
N PRO A 138 -2.08 -18.87 -8.30
CA PRO A 138 -3.42 -18.38 -8.56
C PRO A 138 -4.23 -19.49 -9.22
N ASP A 139 -5.43 -19.75 -8.69
CA ASP A 139 -6.35 -20.76 -9.22
C ASP A 139 -7.19 -20.20 -10.38
N GLU A 140 -7.30 -18.87 -10.47
CA GLU A 140 -8.03 -18.17 -11.51
C GLU A 140 -7.27 -16.92 -11.97
N VAL A 141 -7.34 -16.64 -13.27
CA VAL A 141 -6.77 -15.44 -13.87
C VAL A 141 -7.85 -14.75 -14.71
N VAL A 142 -8.21 -13.52 -14.34
CA VAL A 142 -9.20 -12.72 -15.04
C VAL A 142 -8.49 -11.73 -15.96
N ASP A 143 -8.58 -11.93 -17.27
CA ASP A 143 -8.02 -11.01 -18.27
C ASP A 143 -8.93 -9.79 -18.47
N LEU A 144 -8.43 -8.59 -18.17
CA LEU A 144 -9.15 -7.33 -18.32
C LEU A 144 -8.75 -6.54 -19.57
N SER A 145 -7.83 -7.06 -20.40
CA SER A 145 -7.34 -6.39 -21.61
C SER A 145 -8.42 -5.99 -22.63
N PRO A 146 -9.62 -6.63 -22.69
CA PRO A 146 -10.70 -6.12 -23.54
C PRO A 146 -11.33 -4.81 -23.08
N TRP A 147 -11.18 -4.43 -21.80
CA TRP A 147 -11.85 -3.28 -21.20
C TRP A 147 -10.91 -2.15 -20.76
N ILE A 148 -9.69 -2.50 -20.37
CA ILE A 148 -8.70 -1.55 -19.85
C ILE A 148 -7.31 -2.01 -20.28
N ASP A 149 -6.36 -1.08 -20.39
CA ASP A 149 -4.96 -1.37 -20.73
C ASP A 149 -4.07 -1.58 -19.50
N ALA A 150 -4.47 -0.99 -18.38
CA ALA A 150 -3.74 -1.01 -17.15
C ALA A 150 -4.65 -1.02 -15.93
N ILE A 151 -4.31 -1.84 -14.94
CA ILE A 151 -4.84 -1.77 -13.57
C ILE A 151 -3.66 -1.67 -12.61
N LEU A 152 -3.80 -1.06 -11.43
CA LEU A 152 -2.67 -0.99 -10.50
C LEU A 152 -3.01 -1.45 -9.10
N HIS A 153 -3.92 -0.76 -8.40
CA HIS A 153 -4.37 -1.19 -7.08
C HIS A 153 -5.69 -1.92 -7.18
N VAL A 154 -5.91 -2.87 -6.27
CA VAL A 154 -7.16 -3.61 -6.13
C VAL A 154 -7.63 -3.57 -4.67
N LYS A 155 -8.93 -3.50 -4.48
CA LYS A 155 -9.61 -3.73 -3.21
C LYS A 155 -10.83 -4.63 -3.39
N LEU A 156 -11.13 -5.43 -2.39
CA LEU A 156 -12.28 -6.32 -2.36
C LEU A 156 -13.49 -5.60 -1.75
N LEU A 157 -14.60 -5.65 -2.47
CA LEU A 157 -15.92 -5.20 -2.03
C LEU A 157 -16.82 -6.41 -1.88
N GLU A 158 -17.45 -6.56 -0.72
CA GLU A 158 -18.54 -7.54 -0.57
C GLU A 158 -19.88 -6.87 -0.84
N SER A 159 -20.82 -7.59 -1.41
CA SER A 159 -22.17 -7.10 -1.54
C SER A 159 -23.15 -8.27 -1.50
N PRO A 160 -24.45 -8.02 -1.35
CA PRO A 160 -25.46 -9.08 -1.53
C PRO A 160 -25.41 -9.77 -2.90
N GLN A 161 -24.77 -9.16 -3.91
CA GLN A 161 -24.61 -9.70 -5.26
C GLN A 161 -23.35 -10.55 -5.42
N GLY A 162 -22.50 -10.63 -4.39
CA GLY A 162 -21.22 -11.35 -4.37
C GLY A 162 -20.02 -10.46 -4.07
N THR A 163 -18.83 -11.02 -4.27
CA THR A 163 -17.54 -10.36 -4.09
C THR A 163 -17.08 -9.70 -5.38
N PHE A 164 -16.53 -8.49 -5.27
CA PHE A 164 -16.03 -7.70 -6.39
C PHE A 164 -14.60 -7.26 -6.14
N ALA A 165 -13.77 -7.31 -7.16
CA ALA A 165 -12.50 -6.59 -7.20
C ALA A 165 -12.73 -5.19 -7.79
N VAL A 166 -12.39 -4.17 -7.04
CA VAL A 166 -12.44 -2.76 -7.46
C VAL A 166 -11.01 -2.30 -7.68
N CYS A 167 -10.69 -1.92 -8.91
CA CYS A 167 -9.34 -1.57 -9.32
C CYS A 167 -9.26 -0.12 -9.79
N THR A 168 -8.13 0.52 -9.53
CA THR A 168 -7.72 1.71 -10.29
C THR A 168 -7.12 1.28 -11.62
N GLY A 169 -7.37 2.05 -12.68
CA GLY A 169 -6.83 1.78 -14.01
C GLY A 169 -6.76 2.99 -14.92
N GLY A 170 -6.34 2.77 -16.16
CA GLY A 170 -6.29 3.82 -17.18
C GLY A 170 -5.06 4.72 -17.11
N PHE A 171 -3.89 4.14 -16.76
CA PHE A 171 -2.61 4.84 -16.70
C PHE A 171 -2.05 5.18 -18.08
N ALA A 172 -2.38 4.37 -19.10
CA ALA A 172 -1.69 4.40 -20.37
C ALA A 172 -2.46 5.19 -21.43
N THR A 173 -3.64 4.76 -21.89
CA THR A 173 -4.26 5.41 -23.05
C THR A 173 -5.76 5.17 -23.27
N THR A 174 -6.33 4.04 -22.86
CA THR A 174 -7.62 3.56 -23.43
C THR A 174 -8.84 4.17 -22.74
N VAL A 175 -8.73 4.41 -21.43
CA VAL A 175 -9.70 5.14 -20.60
C VAL A 175 -8.88 6.10 -19.75
N GLN A 176 -9.15 7.41 -19.83
CA GLN A 176 -8.46 8.36 -18.97
C GLN A 176 -9.01 8.25 -17.55
N GLY A 177 -8.22 7.66 -16.65
CA GLY A 177 -8.55 7.56 -15.24
C GLY A 177 -9.77 6.71 -14.94
N GLY A 178 -9.62 5.39 -14.92
CA GLY A 178 -10.72 4.46 -14.75
C GLY A 178 -10.82 3.88 -13.34
N VAL A 179 -12.05 3.61 -12.91
CA VAL A 179 -12.36 2.58 -11.89
C VAL A 179 -12.94 1.37 -12.61
N VAL A 180 -12.31 0.22 -12.41
CA VAL A 180 -12.73 -1.06 -12.98
C VAL A 180 -13.32 -1.92 -11.87
N VAL A 181 -14.58 -2.30 -12.00
CA VAL A 181 -15.26 -3.18 -11.05
C VAL A 181 -15.48 -4.53 -11.72
N VAL A 182 -14.93 -5.57 -11.12
CA VAL A 182 -14.96 -6.94 -11.64
C VAL A 182 -15.69 -7.81 -10.62
N GLN A 183 -16.78 -8.46 -11.03
CA GLN A 183 -17.38 -9.50 -10.21
C GLN A 183 -16.47 -10.73 -10.21
N LEU A 184 -16.00 -11.12 -9.02
CA LEU A 184 -15.24 -12.36 -8.86
C LEU A 184 -16.24 -13.52 -8.82
N LEU A 185 -16.10 -14.45 -9.75
CA LEU A 185 -17.05 -15.54 -9.92
C LEU A 185 -16.69 -16.71 -9.01
N GLN A 186 -17.68 -17.44 -8.53
CA GLN A 186 -17.44 -18.71 -7.83
C GLN A 186 -17.24 -19.90 -8.79
N SER A 187 -17.42 -19.70 -10.10
CA SER A 187 -17.30 -20.74 -11.12
C SER A 187 -16.47 -20.25 -12.30
N ALA A 188 -15.43 -21.03 -12.64
CA ALA A 188 -14.49 -20.76 -13.72
C ALA A 188 -15.14 -20.76 -15.13
N GLU A 189 -16.39 -21.19 -15.26
CA GLU A 189 -17.06 -21.31 -16.57
C GLU A 189 -17.83 -20.04 -16.99
N ALA A 190 -18.08 -19.11 -16.07
CA ALA A 190 -18.78 -17.87 -16.40
C ALA A 190 -17.81 -16.78 -16.88
N ALA A 191 -18.22 -15.99 -17.88
CA ALA A 191 -17.45 -14.83 -18.29
C ALA A 191 -17.46 -13.76 -17.18
N PRO A 192 -16.33 -13.08 -16.90
CA PRO A 192 -16.28 -12.06 -15.86
C PRO A 192 -17.24 -10.92 -16.19
N ARG A 193 -17.97 -10.45 -15.16
CA ARG A 193 -18.81 -9.26 -15.29
C ARG A 193 -17.99 -8.04 -14.90
N VAL A 194 -17.72 -7.19 -15.87
CA VAL A 194 -16.86 -6.02 -15.73
C VAL A 194 -17.67 -4.75 -15.97
N ALA A 195 -17.51 -3.77 -15.10
CA ALA A 195 -17.95 -2.39 -15.30
C ALA A 195 -16.72 -1.46 -15.25
N VAL A 196 -16.69 -0.47 -16.14
CA VAL A 196 -15.64 0.56 -16.16
C VAL A 196 -16.31 1.92 -16.06
N LEU A 197 -15.85 2.72 -15.10
CA LEU A 197 -16.27 4.11 -14.94
C LEU A 197 -15.05 5.01 -15.15
N GLU A 198 -15.15 5.95 -16.08
CA GLU A 198 -14.18 7.04 -16.19
C GLU A 198 -14.40 8.03 -15.05
N ILE A 199 -13.31 8.45 -14.40
CA ILE A 199 -13.30 9.42 -13.32
C ILE A 199 -12.33 10.56 -13.64
N PRO A 200 -12.59 11.79 -13.16
CA PRO A 200 -11.75 12.95 -13.42
C PRO A 200 -10.43 12.96 -12.60
N VAL A 201 -9.79 11.80 -12.41
CA VAL A 201 -8.51 11.64 -11.71
C VAL A 201 -7.45 11.21 -12.72
N SER A 202 -6.41 12.01 -12.90
CA SER A 202 -5.31 11.65 -13.79
C SER A 202 -4.42 10.58 -13.15
N GLN A 203 -4.13 9.52 -13.91
CA GLN A 203 -3.33 8.36 -13.48
C GLN A 203 -3.74 7.85 -12.08
N PRO A 204 -4.97 7.33 -11.93
CA PRO A 204 -5.49 6.88 -10.64
C PRO A 204 -4.62 5.76 -10.08
N GLU A 205 -4.05 5.94 -8.90
CA GLU A 205 -3.15 4.96 -8.28
C GLU A 205 -3.86 4.22 -7.16
N GLY A 206 -4.21 4.91 -6.07
CA GLY A 206 -4.82 4.30 -4.89
C GLY A 206 -6.34 4.16 -4.99
N VAL A 207 -6.86 3.01 -4.57
CA VAL A 207 -8.27 2.81 -4.27
C VAL A 207 -8.44 2.33 -2.83
N MET A 208 -9.44 2.88 -2.15
CA MET A 208 -9.90 2.42 -0.85
C MET A 208 -11.40 2.19 -0.86
N ILE A 209 -11.86 1.09 -0.26
CA ILE A 209 -13.28 0.82 -0.06
C ILE A 209 -13.70 1.35 1.31
N VAL A 210 -14.63 2.30 1.32
CA VAL A 210 -15.15 2.93 2.53
C VAL A 210 -16.57 2.45 2.77
N ALA A 211 -16.83 2.00 4.00
CA ALA A 211 -18.13 1.51 4.46
C ALA A 211 -18.76 0.44 3.53
N ASN A 212 -17.93 -0.33 2.82
CA ASN A 212 -18.35 -1.35 1.86
C ASN A 212 -19.38 -0.83 0.83
N ARG A 213 -19.24 0.45 0.45
CA ARG A 213 -20.19 1.18 -0.40
C ARG A 213 -19.54 2.16 -1.36
N ALA A 214 -18.41 2.77 -0.99
CA ALA A 214 -17.77 3.79 -1.81
C ALA A 214 -16.33 3.41 -2.15
N ALA A 215 -15.88 3.70 -3.37
CA ALA A 215 -14.46 3.68 -3.73
C ALA A 215 -13.91 5.09 -3.71
N TRP A 216 -12.90 5.32 -2.88
CA TRP A 216 -12.17 6.59 -2.83
C TRP A 216 -10.89 6.44 -3.63
N VAL A 217 -10.70 7.31 -4.63
CA VAL A 217 -9.67 7.15 -5.64
C VAL A 217 -8.88 8.44 -5.82
N GLY A 218 -7.55 8.34 -5.65
CA GLY A 218 -6.59 9.41 -5.91
C GLY A 218 -5.60 9.01 -7.01
N GLY A 219 -4.76 9.94 -7.48
CA GLY A 219 -3.83 9.69 -8.60
C GLY A 219 -2.42 10.24 -8.38
N ILE A 220 -1.42 9.70 -9.08
CA ILE A 220 -0.01 10.16 -8.97
C ILE A 220 0.22 11.57 -9.46
N SER A 221 -0.50 11.97 -10.51
CA SER A 221 -0.29 13.23 -11.22
C SER A 221 -1.47 14.19 -11.07
N SER A 222 -2.43 13.86 -10.21
CA SER A 222 -3.62 14.67 -9.94
C SER A 222 -3.71 15.01 -8.46
N SER A 223 -3.99 16.27 -8.11
CA SER A 223 -4.30 16.66 -6.72
C SER A 223 -5.72 16.30 -6.30
N ALA A 224 -6.44 15.53 -7.12
CA ALA A 224 -7.85 15.28 -6.95
C ALA A 224 -8.16 13.97 -6.23
N LEU A 225 -9.32 13.96 -5.58
CA LEU A 225 -9.97 12.80 -5.01
C LEU A 225 -11.33 12.63 -5.70
N ALA A 226 -11.59 11.45 -6.23
CA ALA A 226 -12.91 11.03 -6.68
C ALA A 226 -13.50 10.01 -5.70
N VAL A 227 -14.81 10.08 -5.50
CA VAL A 227 -15.58 9.09 -4.76
C VAL A 227 -16.61 8.48 -5.70
N VAL A 228 -16.55 7.17 -5.83
CA VAL A 228 -17.45 6.38 -6.66
C VAL A 228 -18.44 5.63 -5.77
N ASP A 229 -19.73 5.79 -6.03
CA ASP A 229 -20.78 4.99 -5.42
C ASP A 229 -20.79 3.58 -6.02
N LEU A 230 -20.65 2.58 -5.15
CA LEU A 230 -20.66 1.15 -5.45
C LEU A 230 -21.88 0.45 -4.82
N SER A 231 -22.94 1.19 -4.46
CA SER A 231 -24.19 0.61 -3.97
C SER A 231 -24.78 -0.41 -4.95
N ILE A 232 -24.51 -0.25 -6.25
CA ILE A 232 -24.73 -1.24 -7.29
C ILE A 232 -23.40 -1.44 -8.03
N PRO A 233 -22.56 -2.43 -7.65
CA PRO A 233 -21.16 -2.49 -8.08
C PRO A 233 -20.93 -2.49 -9.60
N LEU A 234 -21.84 -3.09 -10.37
CA LEU A 234 -21.74 -3.18 -11.84
C LEU A 234 -22.39 -2.02 -12.59
N THR A 235 -22.90 -1.02 -11.87
CA THR A 235 -23.29 0.28 -12.41
C THR A 235 -22.72 1.37 -11.50
N PRO A 236 -21.38 1.45 -11.40
CA PRO A 236 -20.71 2.45 -10.57
C PRO A 236 -21.00 3.86 -11.08
N SER A 237 -21.07 4.84 -10.18
CA SER A 237 -21.28 6.25 -10.55
C SER A 237 -20.41 7.19 -9.72
N LEU A 238 -19.92 8.28 -10.33
CA LEU A 238 -19.20 9.32 -9.60
C LEU A 238 -20.18 10.03 -8.65
N ALA A 239 -19.94 9.92 -7.35
CA ALA A 239 -20.76 10.55 -6.30
C ALA A 239 -20.22 11.91 -5.90
N TRP A 240 -18.90 12.04 -5.84
CA TRP A 240 -18.24 13.25 -5.38
C TRP A 240 -16.84 13.39 -5.99
N PHE A 241 -16.39 14.64 -6.12
CA PHE A 241 -15.08 14.98 -6.64
C PHE A 241 -14.57 16.29 -6.03
N GLN A 242 -13.29 16.34 -5.70
CA GLN A 242 -12.61 17.58 -5.33
C GLN A 242 -11.17 17.57 -5.85
N ASP A 243 -10.76 18.68 -6.45
CA ASP A 243 -9.37 18.93 -6.82
C ASP A 243 -8.64 19.75 -5.73
N GLY A 244 -7.31 19.75 -5.76
CA GLY A 244 -6.45 20.53 -4.88
C GLY A 244 -6.28 19.96 -3.47
N VAL A 245 -6.82 18.78 -3.18
CA VAL A 245 -6.67 18.11 -1.88
C VAL A 245 -5.33 17.40 -1.72
N GLY A 246 -4.54 17.28 -2.79
CA GLY A 246 -3.21 16.67 -2.74
C GLY A 246 -3.23 15.19 -2.38
N ALA A 247 -4.37 14.51 -2.56
CA ALA A 247 -4.61 13.12 -2.21
C ALA A 247 -3.98 12.18 -3.24
N GLN A 248 -2.65 12.19 -3.28
CA GLN A 248 -1.87 11.36 -4.18
C GLN A 248 -1.35 10.18 -3.36
N LEU A 249 -2.04 9.04 -3.50
CA LEU A 249 -1.59 7.67 -3.21
C LEU A 249 -2.15 6.96 -1.97
N VAL A 250 -2.00 5.63 -1.98
CA VAL A 250 -2.81 4.59 -1.30
C VAL A 250 -3.23 4.98 0.12
N ALA A 251 -4.54 5.17 0.28
CA ALA A 251 -5.12 5.53 1.56
C ALA A 251 -5.04 4.39 2.58
N ALA A 252 -5.14 4.74 3.84
CA ALA A 252 -5.35 3.81 4.94
C ALA A 252 -6.53 4.23 5.81
N SER A 253 -7.10 3.23 6.48
CA SER A 253 -8.03 3.41 7.58
C SER A 253 -7.71 2.44 8.70
N TRP A 254 -8.29 2.69 9.87
CA TRP A 254 -8.20 1.79 11.02
C TRP A 254 -8.84 0.43 10.76
N VAL A 255 -9.81 0.34 9.85
CA VAL A 255 -10.46 -0.93 9.46
C VAL A 255 -9.50 -1.83 8.68
N ASP A 256 -8.56 -1.22 7.94
CA ASP A 256 -7.65 -1.91 7.03
C ASP A 256 -6.33 -2.36 7.69
N GLN A 257 -6.11 -2.00 8.95
CA GLN A 257 -4.86 -2.18 9.67
C GLN A 257 -5.09 -3.16 10.84
N PRO A 258 -4.32 -4.24 10.96
CA PRO A 258 -4.62 -5.33 11.88
C PRO A 258 -4.18 -5.06 13.33
N PHE A 259 -3.71 -3.85 13.65
CA PHE A 259 -3.06 -3.55 14.93
C PHE A 259 -3.57 -2.25 15.55
N GLY A 260 -4.12 -2.37 16.76
CA GLY A 260 -4.48 -1.26 17.63
C GLY A 260 -5.96 -0.90 17.58
N GLU A 261 -6.49 -0.52 18.74
CA GLU A 261 -7.73 0.25 18.79
C GLU A 261 -7.51 1.61 18.09
N PRO A 262 -8.55 2.18 17.45
CA PRO A 262 -8.45 3.56 16.99
C PRO A 262 -8.01 4.45 18.16
N PRO A 263 -7.13 5.43 17.96
CA PRO A 263 -6.69 6.33 19.01
C PRO A 263 -7.90 6.95 19.74
N VAL A 264 -7.77 7.15 21.05
CA VAL A 264 -8.81 7.83 21.84
C VAL A 264 -9.08 9.21 21.24
N GLY A 265 -10.31 9.43 20.75
CA GLY A 265 -10.72 10.68 20.11
C GLY A 265 -10.61 10.70 18.58
N GLN A 266 -10.14 9.62 17.95
CA GLN A 266 -10.24 9.45 16.50
C GLN A 266 -11.50 8.69 16.12
N ASP A 267 -12.23 9.28 15.20
CA ASP A 267 -13.41 8.67 14.61
C ASP A 267 -13.00 7.47 13.75
N ALA A 268 -13.66 6.32 13.94
CA ALA A 268 -13.51 5.13 13.08
C ALA A 268 -13.80 5.45 11.61
N HIS A 269 -14.42 6.60 11.35
CA HIS A 269 -14.73 7.12 10.04
C HIS A 269 -13.61 7.98 9.42
N CYS A 270 -12.38 8.01 9.92
CA CYS A 270 -11.30 8.76 9.26
C CYS A 270 -10.61 7.96 8.14
N VAL A 271 -10.34 8.63 7.02
CA VAL A 271 -9.50 8.13 5.93
C VAL A 271 -8.24 8.99 5.80
N TYR A 272 -7.09 8.33 5.78
CA TYR A 272 -5.77 8.95 5.75
C TYR A 272 -5.14 8.72 4.39
N MET A 273 -4.80 9.79 3.67
CA MET A 273 -4.24 9.72 2.32
C MET A 273 -2.86 10.37 2.28
N ALA A 274 -1.92 9.72 1.61
CA ALA A 274 -0.61 10.32 1.38
C ALA A 274 -0.74 11.49 0.40
N ALA A 275 0.14 12.46 0.54
CA ALA A 275 0.31 13.54 -0.42
C ALA A 275 1.70 13.47 -1.04
N TRP A 276 1.78 12.92 -2.26
CA TRP A 276 3.03 12.69 -2.98
C TRP A 276 3.72 13.97 -3.50
N GLY A 277 3.02 15.11 -3.59
CA GLY A 277 3.57 16.35 -4.13
C GLY A 277 4.83 16.90 -3.41
N SER A 278 5.30 18.07 -3.85
CA SER A 278 6.36 18.83 -3.17
C SER A 278 5.88 20.27 -2.96
N PRO A 279 5.42 20.63 -1.73
CA PRO A 279 5.47 19.85 -0.49
C PRO A 279 4.49 18.66 -0.47
N GLY A 280 4.87 17.58 0.22
CA GLY A 280 4.06 16.37 0.39
C GLY A 280 3.67 16.15 1.86
N GLY A 281 3.02 15.04 2.18
CA GLY A 281 2.63 14.70 3.56
C GLY A 281 1.36 13.86 3.67
N LEU A 282 0.39 14.31 4.47
CA LEU A 282 -0.81 13.56 4.82
C LEU A 282 -2.06 14.44 4.77
N VAL A 283 -3.14 13.88 4.24
CA VAL A 283 -4.46 14.49 4.12
C VAL A 283 -5.45 13.59 4.82
N VAL A 284 -6.33 14.15 5.64
CA VAL A 284 -7.29 13.38 6.44
C VAL A 284 -8.70 13.87 6.18
N PHE A 285 -9.58 12.91 5.91
CA PHE A 285 -10.99 13.14 5.65
C PHE A 285 -11.84 12.42 6.69
N ASN A 286 -12.96 13.03 7.05
CA ASN A 286 -14.07 12.35 7.68
C ASN A 286 -14.91 11.67 6.59
N ALA A 287 -15.14 10.39 6.79
CA ALA A 287 -15.86 9.47 5.93
C ALA A 287 -17.13 8.92 6.59
N SER A 288 -17.69 9.64 7.57
CA SER A 288 -18.96 9.28 8.24
C SER A 288 -20.09 9.16 7.23
N ASP A 289 -20.11 10.05 6.23
CA ASP A 289 -20.79 9.81 4.97
C ASP A 289 -19.74 9.39 3.92
N PRO A 290 -19.72 8.12 3.50
CA PRO A 290 -18.71 7.61 2.57
C PRO A 290 -18.86 8.20 1.16
N LEU A 291 -19.98 8.84 0.83
CA LEU A 291 -20.22 9.47 -0.47
C LEU A 291 -20.00 10.99 -0.47
N ALA A 292 -19.81 11.60 0.71
CA ALA A 292 -19.61 13.03 0.88
C ALA A 292 -18.47 13.28 1.86
N PRO A 293 -17.22 12.98 1.47
CA PRO A 293 -16.06 13.18 2.35
C PRO A 293 -15.92 14.63 2.78
N VAL A 294 -15.51 14.84 4.03
CA VAL A 294 -15.19 16.17 4.56
C VAL A 294 -13.71 16.24 4.91
N LEU A 295 -12.96 17.11 4.24
CA LEU A 295 -11.56 17.36 4.58
C LEU A 295 -11.48 17.89 6.03
N LEU A 296 -10.80 17.15 6.90
CA LEU A 296 -10.58 17.54 8.30
C LEU A 296 -9.29 18.34 8.43
N SER A 297 -8.23 17.86 7.81
CA SER A 297 -6.89 18.40 8.04
C SER A 297 -5.91 17.97 6.95
N GLU A 298 -4.85 18.76 6.82
CA GLU A 298 -3.77 18.54 5.88
C GLU A 298 -2.45 18.94 6.55
N THR A 299 -1.45 18.09 6.42
CA THR A 299 -0.07 18.36 6.83
C THR A 299 0.83 18.22 5.64
N LYS A 300 1.34 19.36 5.15
CA LYS A 300 2.28 19.40 4.04
C LYS A 300 3.61 20.00 4.48
N SER A 301 4.71 19.35 4.09
CA SER A 301 6.07 19.82 4.32
C SER A 301 6.99 19.38 3.19
N PRO A 302 7.97 20.20 2.77
CA PRO A 302 9.01 19.76 1.86
C PRO A 302 9.78 18.52 2.36
N ARG A 303 9.83 18.32 3.69
CA ARG A 303 10.45 17.13 4.30
C ARG A 303 9.66 15.85 4.06
N LEU A 304 8.36 15.97 3.78
CA LEU A 304 7.46 14.87 3.46
C LEU A 304 7.10 14.81 1.97
N ALA A 305 7.87 15.49 1.11
CA ALA A 305 7.66 15.38 -0.33
C ALA A 305 7.70 13.92 -0.79
N MET A 306 6.92 13.56 -1.80
CA MET A 306 6.86 12.18 -2.30
C MET A 306 6.47 11.17 -1.22
N ALA A 307 5.63 11.59 -0.26
CA ALA A 307 4.96 10.67 0.64
C ALA A 307 4.07 9.75 -0.19
N ASN A 308 4.31 8.45 -0.08
CA ASN A 308 3.55 7.42 -0.78
C ASN A 308 2.98 6.47 0.26
N ARG A 309 1.74 6.00 0.09
CA ARG A 309 1.04 5.06 0.98
C ARG A 309 0.94 5.54 2.43
N VAL A 310 -0.10 5.09 3.13
CA VAL A 310 -0.21 5.33 4.56
C VAL A 310 -0.24 3.99 5.28
N LYS A 311 0.51 3.86 6.37
CA LYS A 311 0.27 2.82 7.38
C LYS A 311 -0.01 3.47 8.73
N LEU A 312 -0.92 2.90 9.50
CA LEU A 312 -1.31 3.44 10.79
C LEU A 312 -0.75 2.55 11.89
N TYR A 313 -0.26 3.15 12.97
CA TYR A 313 0.22 2.43 14.14
C TYR A 313 -0.05 3.26 15.39
N HIS A 314 -0.94 2.79 16.27
CA HIS A 314 -1.39 3.57 17.43
C HIS A 314 -1.79 5.01 17.04
N ASN A 315 -1.20 6.05 17.63
CA ASN A 315 -1.52 7.44 17.31
C ASN A 315 -0.65 8.02 16.18
N VAL A 316 -0.03 7.22 15.30
CA VAL A 316 0.79 7.74 14.20
C VAL A 316 0.40 7.24 12.83
N ALA A 317 0.62 8.09 11.82
CA ALA A 317 0.70 7.70 10.43
C ALA A 317 2.17 7.60 10.00
N LEU A 318 2.49 6.50 9.33
CA LEU A 318 3.78 6.21 8.73
C LEU A 318 3.65 6.32 7.20
N VAL A 319 4.49 7.15 6.59
CA VAL A 319 4.45 7.39 5.13
C VAL A 319 5.84 7.18 4.53
N PRO A 320 6.09 6.13 3.73
CA PRO A 320 7.36 6.01 3.02
C PRO A 320 7.57 7.21 2.07
N LEU A 321 8.82 7.63 1.93
CA LEU A 321 9.20 8.81 1.16
C LEU A 321 10.03 8.39 -0.05
N GLU A 322 9.49 8.54 -1.26
CA GLU A 322 10.17 8.21 -2.52
C GLU A 322 11.23 9.26 -2.94
N GLN A 323 11.70 10.06 -1.99
CA GLN A 323 12.77 11.02 -2.22
C GLN A 323 14.11 10.31 -2.49
N ARG A 324 15.08 11.07 -3.02
CA ARG A 324 16.45 10.59 -3.28
C ARG A 324 17.20 10.21 -2.00
N VAL A 325 16.98 10.95 -0.92
CA VAL A 325 17.38 10.56 0.43
C VAL A 325 16.10 10.02 1.06
N GLY A 326 15.76 8.78 0.73
CA GLY A 326 14.50 8.17 1.12
C GLY A 326 14.35 8.01 2.64
N GLY A 327 13.31 7.32 3.06
CA GLY A 327 13.00 7.07 4.47
C GLY A 327 11.51 6.92 4.66
N PHE A 328 11.02 7.25 5.84
CA PHE A 328 9.60 7.43 6.07
C PHE A 328 9.33 8.59 7.02
N GLY A 329 8.20 9.27 6.80
CA GLY A 329 7.64 10.24 7.73
C GLY A 329 6.85 9.55 8.83
N ILE A 330 6.90 10.11 10.03
CA ILE A 330 6.05 9.79 11.18
C ILE A 330 5.27 11.06 11.49
N ILE A 331 3.96 10.94 11.48
CA ILE A 331 3.03 12.05 11.69
C ILE A 331 2.17 11.68 12.89
N ASP A 332 2.25 12.48 13.95
CA ASP A 332 1.42 12.31 15.14
C ASP A 332 -0.03 12.68 14.81
N LEU A 333 -0.93 11.77 15.16
CA LEU A 333 -2.36 11.87 14.93
C LEU A 333 -3.16 12.14 16.21
N ALA A 334 -2.49 12.43 17.34
CA ALA A 334 -3.14 12.71 18.62
C ALA A 334 -4.09 13.92 18.56
N ASP A 335 -3.86 14.88 17.68
CA ASP A 335 -4.77 15.99 17.40
C ASP A 335 -5.17 16.00 15.92
N ALA A 336 -6.34 15.43 15.63
CA ALA A 336 -6.91 15.36 14.28
C ALA A 336 -7.17 16.74 13.64
N ALA A 337 -7.29 17.80 14.45
CA ALA A 337 -7.50 19.16 13.98
C ALA A 337 -6.17 19.92 13.75
N ARG A 338 -5.07 19.47 14.38
CA ARG A 338 -3.75 20.09 14.29
C ARG A 338 -2.65 19.04 14.43
N PHE A 339 -2.44 18.25 13.39
CA PHE A 339 -1.27 17.40 13.32
C PHE A 339 -0.01 18.26 13.41
N SER A 340 0.76 18.05 14.47
CA SER A 340 2.00 18.78 14.72
C SER A 340 3.06 17.79 15.16
N ALA A 341 4.30 18.10 14.80
CA ALA A 341 5.46 17.22 14.78
C ALA A 341 5.49 16.22 13.61
N THR A 342 6.36 16.55 12.66
CA THR A 342 6.84 15.62 11.63
C THR A 342 8.20 15.13 12.06
N HIS A 343 8.32 13.84 12.34
CA HIS A 343 9.63 13.20 12.38
C HIS A 343 9.88 12.53 11.03
N VAL A 344 11.03 12.78 10.41
CA VAL A 344 11.49 11.99 9.26
C VAL A 344 12.58 11.09 9.79
N ALA A 345 12.31 9.79 9.78
CA ALA A 345 13.35 8.79 10.02
C ALA A 345 14.22 8.75 8.76
N PRO A 346 15.45 9.29 8.79
CA PRO A 346 16.27 9.36 7.59
C PRO A 346 16.65 7.94 7.17
N SER A 347 16.59 7.65 5.86
CA SER A 347 17.26 6.47 5.34
C SER A 347 18.77 6.61 5.55
N ILE A 348 19.39 5.50 5.95
CA ILE A 348 20.72 5.54 6.58
C ILE A 348 21.87 5.67 5.58
N VAL A 349 21.64 5.40 4.29
CA VAL A 349 22.56 5.71 3.18
C VAL A 349 21.73 5.79 1.89
N ASN A 350 22.15 6.61 0.89
CA ASN A 350 21.80 6.68 -0.55
C ASN A 350 20.68 5.77 -1.13
N ASN A 351 19.55 5.64 -0.45
CA ASN A 351 18.44 4.83 -0.93
C ASN A 351 17.49 5.73 -1.70
N THR A 352 17.44 5.51 -3.00
CA THR A 352 16.38 6.04 -3.85
C THR A 352 15.14 5.18 -3.65
N LYS A 353 13.97 5.82 -3.59
CA LYS A 353 12.67 5.14 -3.77
C LYS A 353 12.28 4.15 -2.66
N ALA A 354 12.21 4.64 -1.42
CA ALA A 354 11.48 3.94 -0.36
C ALA A 354 9.99 3.94 -0.72
N TYR A 355 9.50 2.81 -1.22
CA TYR A 355 8.25 2.77 -2.00
C TYR A 355 7.05 2.30 -1.19
N CYS A 356 7.25 1.29 -0.34
CA CYS A 356 6.25 0.83 0.60
C CYS A 356 6.89 0.49 1.95
N LEU A 357 6.05 0.46 3.00
CA LEU A 357 6.44 -0.03 4.31
C LEU A 357 5.30 -0.82 4.93
N SER A 358 5.65 -1.64 5.92
CA SER A 358 4.71 -2.29 6.81
C SER A 358 5.13 -2.13 8.26
N VAL A 359 4.17 -2.19 9.17
CA VAL A 359 4.37 -2.11 10.62
C VAL A 359 3.66 -3.27 11.29
N THR A 360 4.35 -3.94 12.22
CA THR A 360 3.79 -5.05 13.02
C THR A 360 3.13 -4.52 14.29
N GLU A 361 2.32 -5.35 14.96
CA GLU A 361 1.77 -5.06 16.30
C GLU A 361 2.82 -4.58 17.32
N LYS A 362 4.02 -5.15 17.23
CA LYS A 362 5.14 -4.88 18.14
C LYS A 362 5.92 -3.62 17.76
N GLY A 363 5.43 -2.81 16.82
CA GLY A 363 6.05 -1.54 16.42
C GLY A 363 7.29 -1.69 15.54
N ARG A 364 7.56 -2.90 15.04
CA ARG A 364 8.61 -3.10 14.03
C ARG A 364 8.14 -2.63 12.67
N VAL A 365 8.92 -1.78 12.03
CA VAL A 365 8.67 -1.25 10.69
C VAL A 365 9.65 -1.88 9.70
N TYR A 366 9.11 -2.43 8.61
CA TYR A 366 9.88 -2.89 7.46
C TYR A 366 9.71 -1.89 6.33
N LEU A 367 10.77 -1.19 5.98
CA LEU A 367 10.81 -0.22 4.89
C LEU A 367 11.47 -0.87 3.67
N PHE A 368 10.73 -1.01 2.58
CA PHE A 368 11.17 -1.68 1.36
C PHE A 368 11.71 -0.66 0.34
N ILE A 369 12.91 -0.91 -0.16
CA ILE A 369 13.55 -0.09 -1.19
C ILE A 369 13.38 -0.80 -2.54
N ALA A 370 12.55 -0.23 -3.42
CA ALA A 370 12.14 -0.92 -4.65
C ALA A 370 13.34 -1.24 -5.57
N GLU A 371 14.37 -0.40 -5.62
CA GLU A 371 15.43 -0.56 -6.64
C GLU A 371 16.60 -1.46 -6.20
N THR A 372 16.63 -1.91 -4.94
CA THR A 372 17.82 -2.59 -4.38
C THR A 372 17.51 -3.87 -3.61
N ALA A 373 16.26 -4.35 -3.64
CA ALA A 373 15.80 -5.52 -2.87
C ALA A 373 16.18 -5.44 -1.37
N THR A 374 16.38 -4.21 -0.87
CA THR A 374 16.88 -3.94 0.48
C THR A 374 15.70 -3.64 1.39
N VAL A 375 15.72 -4.22 2.58
CA VAL A 375 14.76 -3.94 3.63
C VAL A 375 15.47 -3.30 4.82
N HIS A 376 15.02 -2.12 5.21
CA HIS A 376 15.45 -1.48 6.46
C HIS A 376 14.44 -1.77 7.55
N VAL A 377 14.93 -2.19 8.71
CA VAL A 377 14.09 -2.54 9.86
C VAL A 377 14.25 -1.48 10.93
N TYR A 378 13.13 -0.93 11.39
CA TYR A 378 13.07 0.06 12.46
C TYR A 378 12.17 -0.43 13.60
N GLU A 379 12.30 0.20 14.76
CA GLU A 379 11.41 0.08 15.90
C GLU A 379 10.83 1.46 16.22
N ILE A 380 9.51 1.58 16.26
CA ILE A 380 8.81 2.78 16.72
C ILE A 380 8.71 2.74 18.25
N ARG A 381 9.03 3.86 18.89
CA ARG A 381 9.01 4.04 20.35
C ARG A 381 8.28 5.29 20.77
#